data_AF-A0A151J1I4-F1
#
_entry.id   AF-A0A151J1I4-F1
#
_cell.length_a   1.000
_cell.length_b   1.000
_cell.length_c   1.000
_cell.angle_alpha   90.00
_cell.angle_beta   90.00
_cell.angle_gamma   90.00
#
_symmetry.space_group_name_H-M   'P 1'
#
loop_
_entity.id
_entity.type
_entity.pdbx_description
1 polymer ?
#
loop_
_entity_poly.entity_id
_entity_poly.type
_entity_poly.pdbx_seq_one_letter_code
_entity_poly.pdbx_strand_id
1 'polypeptide(L)'
;MLASLATSRAYFRTRELQDIESSRSYIDELYSPDAQKCLEAIICLKNSVIGSNRQKGSVIAQGVVPRLLQLLGDTSGTIGDRIRLESAVTLGSLAKGTDQHVLALIDLGVVPLLLQVLVSSPTPDIVVDSKIKVLDLLHEACLRCLRTVFQHTAAPVHSIYQDPALVPRLLSLASRSVICQVCVATILTTACKTTEEQNALSKGGAVETLAMQLDSPLSDVQLPALACLANMCYQNHMVSAMVASASTSNTVHSRLVPVALGQLMGREKSSLIQLEAARCIAYMHRAGALPSTDPRVVYRTLPCLVRLCHRDRPPRERVAAAETLAYLTEVDTDLQRLASISNHLIPTLAELLRPHPQLYIILFVQVQDATLTQDMRQAAFRAFASLGANDEDIRKRIIETESLMEQVVSGLQDPGGSRVRLAAVRCLHSLSRSVQQLRTTFQDHAVWRPLMQLLHGADKGLEGRGEGEGDLLTVASSTLCNLLLEFSPSKEPILESGGVELLCSLTKRPESALRLNGIWALMNVAFQAEQRVKSQILSCLGTDQIFPDGDRARDHIMANDDVLKKLMDYMVRTIVKTALSQFYEP
;
A
#
# COMPACT_ATOMS: atom_id res chain seq x y z
N MET A 1 18.78 -44.51 37.64
CA MET A 1 18.49 -43.20 37.01
C MET A 1 19.64 -42.69 36.14
N LEU A 2 20.87 -42.59 36.64
CA LEU A 2 22.02 -42.09 35.85
C LEU A 2 22.39 -42.94 34.63
N ALA A 3 22.26 -44.27 34.70
CA ALA A 3 22.51 -45.15 33.55
C ALA A 3 21.49 -44.95 32.40
N SER A 4 20.21 -44.73 32.72
CA SER A 4 19.14 -44.50 31.72
C SER A 4 19.29 -43.16 30.99
N LEU A 5 19.79 -42.13 31.68
CA LEU A 5 20.12 -40.83 31.07
C LEU A 5 21.32 -40.90 30.12
N ALA A 6 22.33 -41.75 30.43
CA ALA A 6 23.48 -41.97 29.56
C ALA A 6 23.10 -42.73 28.28
N THR A 7 22.25 -43.75 28.37
CA THR A 7 21.77 -44.50 27.20
C THR A 7 20.87 -43.65 26.30
N SER A 8 20.05 -42.77 26.88
CA SER A 8 19.23 -41.82 26.11
C SER A 8 20.12 -40.79 25.39
N ARG A 9 21.14 -40.22 26.05
CA ARG A 9 22.11 -39.31 25.42
C ARG A 9 22.90 -39.97 24.30
N ALA A 10 23.32 -41.23 24.48
CA ALA A 10 24.03 -41.98 23.45
C ALA A 10 23.12 -42.28 22.24
N TYR A 11 21.86 -42.64 22.48
CA TYR A 11 20.85 -42.88 21.45
C TYR A 11 20.51 -41.61 20.64
N PHE A 12 20.41 -40.46 21.30
CA PHE A 12 20.24 -39.18 20.60
C PHE A 12 21.48 -38.81 19.76
N ARG A 13 22.69 -39.04 20.27
CA ARG A 13 23.95 -38.81 19.54
C ARG A 13 24.10 -39.71 18.31
N THR A 14 23.76 -40.99 18.41
CA THR A 14 23.83 -41.91 17.26
C THR A 14 22.77 -41.59 16.21
N ARG A 15 21.59 -41.11 16.61
CA ARG A 15 20.55 -40.65 15.68
C ARG A 15 20.95 -39.35 14.97
N GLU A 16 21.57 -38.41 15.68
CA GLU A 16 22.16 -37.21 15.08
C GLU A 16 23.30 -37.55 14.10
N LEU A 17 24.18 -38.50 14.45
CA LEU A 17 25.26 -38.95 13.57
C LEU A 17 24.72 -39.67 12.31
N GLN A 18 23.68 -40.50 12.44
CA GLN A 18 23.01 -41.13 11.29
C GLN A 18 22.28 -40.12 10.39
N ASP A 19 21.65 -39.09 10.97
CA ASP A 19 21.06 -37.98 10.20
C ASP A 19 22.15 -37.15 9.49
N ILE A 20 23.34 -37.01 10.08
CA ILE A 20 24.49 -36.32 9.48
C ILE A 20 25.13 -37.16 8.35
N GLU A 21 25.30 -38.47 8.53
CA GLU A 21 25.86 -39.35 7.50
C GLU A 21 24.91 -39.56 6.32
N SER A 22 23.61 -39.72 6.58
CA SER A 22 22.59 -39.78 5.52
C SER A 22 22.43 -38.46 4.78
N SER A 23 22.63 -37.31 5.43
CA SER A 23 22.63 -35.99 4.77
C SER A 23 23.87 -35.70 3.93
N ARG A 24 25.05 -36.16 4.34
CA ARG A 24 26.27 -36.04 3.52
C ARG A 24 26.19 -36.87 2.25
N SER A 25 25.63 -38.09 2.33
CA SER A 25 25.56 -39.03 1.21
C SER A 25 24.84 -38.45 -0.03
N TYR A 26 23.68 -37.82 0.13
CA TYR A 26 23.00 -37.22 -1.03
C TYR A 26 23.64 -35.91 -1.49
N ILE A 27 24.30 -35.14 -0.61
CA ILE A 27 24.96 -33.89 -1.01
C ILE A 27 26.15 -34.17 -1.92
N ASP A 28 26.95 -35.17 -1.61
CA ASP A 28 28.08 -35.58 -2.45
C ASP A 28 27.58 -36.06 -3.83
N GLU A 29 26.49 -36.84 -3.86
CA GLU A 29 25.90 -37.35 -5.10
C GLU A 29 25.24 -36.25 -5.98
N LEU A 30 24.99 -35.03 -5.48
CA LEU A 30 24.59 -33.88 -6.33
C LEU A 30 25.70 -33.45 -7.32
N TYR A 31 26.95 -33.78 -7.02
CA TYR A 31 28.11 -33.49 -7.85
C TYR A 31 28.54 -34.70 -8.69
N SER A 32 27.82 -35.81 -8.58
CA SER A 32 28.06 -37.02 -9.35
C SER A 32 27.93 -36.75 -10.86
N PRO A 33 28.84 -37.29 -11.70
CA PRO A 33 28.68 -37.23 -13.15
C PRO A 33 27.56 -38.17 -13.64
N ASP A 34 27.10 -39.10 -12.81
CA ASP A 34 25.96 -39.98 -13.10
C ASP A 34 24.65 -39.22 -12.90
N ALA A 35 23.95 -38.97 -14.01
CA ALA A 35 22.67 -38.26 -14.03
C ALA A 35 21.59 -38.93 -13.16
N GLN A 36 21.58 -40.26 -13.05
CA GLN A 36 20.58 -40.97 -12.25
C GLN A 36 20.84 -40.77 -10.75
N LYS A 37 22.10 -40.88 -10.31
CA LYS A 37 22.49 -40.60 -8.93
C LYS A 37 22.25 -39.15 -8.54
N CYS A 38 22.60 -38.22 -9.43
CA CYS A 38 22.32 -36.80 -9.24
C CYS A 38 20.80 -36.55 -9.10
N LEU A 39 19.97 -37.19 -9.93
CA LEU A 39 18.51 -37.05 -9.83
C LEU A 39 17.96 -37.59 -8.51
N GLU A 40 18.40 -38.79 -8.10
CA GLU A 40 18.01 -39.41 -6.83
C GLU A 40 18.44 -38.55 -5.62
N ALA A 41 19.64 -37.97 -5.68
CA ALA A 41 20.15 -37.05 -4.69
C ALA A 41 19.27 -35.79 -4.55
N ILE A 42 18.87 -35.16 -5.66
CA ILE A 42 17.98 -33.97 -5.62
C ILE A 42 16.60 -34.34 -5.05
N ILE A 43 16.06 -35.50 -5.42
CA ILE A 43 14.77 -35.98 -4.89
C ILE A 43 14.87 -36.21 -3.38
N CYS A 44 15.95 -36.83 -2.91
CA CYS A 44 16.22 -37.04 -1.49
C CYS A 44 16.34 -35.70 -0.74
N LEU A 45 17.12 -34.78 -1.30
CA LEU A 45 17.29 -33.41 -0.80
C LEU A 45 15.95 -32.69 -0.66
N LYS A 46 15.14 -32.66 -1.73
CA LYS A 46 13.78 -32.08 -1.73
C LYS A 46 12.94 -32.64 -0.59
N ASN A 47 12.88 -33.96 -0.46
CA ASN A 47 12.08 -34.62 0.55
C ASN A 47 12.56 -34.29 1.97
N SER A 48 13.87 -34.08 2.17
CA SER A 48 14.44 -33.71 3.46
C SER A 48 14.09 -32.29 3.93
N VAL A 49 13.84 -31.35 3.01
CA VAL A 49 13.57 -29.94 3.33
C VAL A 49 12.09 -29.60 3.45
N ILE A 50 11.20 -30.46 2.95
CA ILE A 50 9.74 -30.27 3.05
C ILE A 50 9.33 -30.20 4.53
N GLY A 51 8.55 -29.19 4.89
CA GLY A 51 8.01 -29.02 6.25
C GLY A 51 9.01 -28.62 7.34
N SER A 52 10.33 -28.62 7.09
CA SER A 52 11.34 -28.33 8.12
C SER A 52 12.17 -27.08 7.83
N ASN A 53 12.00 -26.00 8.60
CA ASN A 53 12.82 -24.80 8.46
C ASN A 53 14.28 -25.01 8.88
N ARG A 54 14.52 -25.89 9.86
CA ARG A 54 15.89 -26.26 10.28
C ARG A 54 16.67 -26.89 9.11
N GLN A 55 16.04 -27.82 8.39
CA GLN A 55 16.71 -28.47 7.26
C GLN A 55 16.91 -27.53 6.08
N LYS A 56 15.92 -26.67 5.76
CA LYS A 56 16.09 -25.61 4.75
C LYS A 56 17.31 -24.73 5.06
N GLY A 57 17.42 -24.22 6.29
CA GLY A 57 18.55 -23.39 6.71
C GLY A 57 19.89 -24.13 6.64
N SER A 58 19.92 -25.40 7.06
CA SER A 58 21.11 -26.26 6.96
C SER A 58 21.58 -26.44 5.52
N VAL A 59 20.67 -26.77 4.60
CA VAL A 59 20.97 -26.96 3.17
C VAL A 59 21.49 -25.67 2.52
N ILE A 60 20.89 -24.53 2.86
CA ILE A 60 21.35 -23.21 2.37
C ILE A 60 22.76 -22.92 2.90
N ALA A 61 23.00 -23.11 4.20
CA ALA A 61 24.30 -22.87 4.82
C ALA A 61 25.43 -23.80 4.30
N GLN A 62 25.07 -24.99 3.84
CA GLN A 62 26.01 -25.96 3.25
C GLN A 62 26.38 -25.65 1.79
N GLY A 63 25.88 -24.55 1.21
CA GLY A 63 26.27 -24.14 -0.15
C GLY A 63 25.64 -24.96 -1.27
N VAL A 64 24.53 -25.65 -1.00
CA VAL A 64 23.82 -26.50 -1.98
C VAL A 64 23.12 -25.67 -3.07
N VAL A 65 22.65 -24.46 -2.73
CA VAL A 65 21.89 -23.60 -3.65
C VAL A 65 22.65 -23.25 -4.94
N PRO A 66 23.93 -22.80 -4.90
CA PRO A 66 24.73 -22.60 -6.11
C PRO A 66 24.76 -23.80 -7.06
N ARG A 67 24.81 -25.03 -6.53
CA ARG A 67 24.78 -26.25 -7.35
C ARG A 67 23.42 -26.48 -7.99
N LEU A 68 22.32 -26.27 -7.26
CA LEU A 68 20.97 -26.34 -7.84
C LEU A 68 20.77 -25.30 -8.96
N LEU A 69 21.33 -24.10 -8.79
CA LEU A 69 21.33 -23.06 -9.82
C LEU A 69 22.11 -23.50 -11.06
N GLN A 70 23.30 -24.07 -10.89
CA GLN A 70 24.09 -24.61 -12.00
C GLN A 70 23.34 -25.71 -12.77
N LEU A 71 22.73 -26.65 -12.05
CA LEU A 71 21.98 -27.76 -12.66
C LEU A 71 20.75 -27.26 -13.42
N LEU A 72 20.03 -26.28 -12.88
CA LEU A 72 18.86 -25.68 -13.51
C LEU A 72 19.22 -24.86 -14.77
N GLY A 73 20.33 -24.12 -14.71
CA GLY A 73 20.81 -23.24 -15.78
C GLY A 73 21.43 -23.95 -16.98
N ASP A 74 21.67 -25.27 -16.90
CA ASP A 74 22.27 -25.99 -18.01
C ASP A 74 21.31 -26.12 -19.20
N THR A 75 21.65 -25.42 -20.28
CA THR A 75 20.96 -25.46 -21.57
C THR A 75 21.70 -26.29 -22.62
N SER A 76 22.85 -26.88 -22.29
CA SER A 76 23.68 -27.65 -23.21
C SER A 76 23.07 -29.00 -23.62
N GLY A 77 21.99 -29.42 -22.95
CA GLY A 77 21.36 -30.74 -23.13
C GLY A 77 22.13 -31.89 -22.45
N THR A 78 23.25 -31.58 -21.79
CA THR A 78 24.06 -32.55 -21.03
C THR A 78 23.30 -33.04 -19.79
N ILE A 79 22.62 -32.12 -19.10
CA ILE A 79 21.74 -32.43 -17.98
C ILE A 79 20.30 -32.62 -18.47
N GLY A 80 19.67 -33.73 -18.10
CA GLY A 80 18.28 -34.02 -18.49
C GLY A 80 17.26 -33.05 -17.88
N ASP A 81 16.20 -32.72 -18.63
CA ASP A 81 15.15 -31.78 -18.20
C ASP A 81 14.50 -32.16 -16.85
N ARG A 82 14.51 -33.45 -16.48
CA ARG A 82 14.06 -33.91 -15.15
C ARG A 82 14.92 -33.40 -14.00
N ILE A 83 16.24 -33.34 -14.16
CA ILE A 83 17.15 -32.80 -13.15
C ILE A 83 16.92 -31.30 -12.98
N ARG A 84 16.74 -30.58 -14.10
CA ARG A 84 16.40 -29.14 -14.10
C ARG A 84 15.07 -28.90 -13.36
N LEU A 85 14.05 -29.71 -13.68
CA LEU A 85 12.75 -29.67 -13.02
C LEU A 85 12.87 -29.88 -11.51
N GLU A 86 13.50 -30.96 -11.07
CA GLU A 86 13.65 -31.25 -9.64
C GLU A 86 14.51 -30.21 -8.92
N SER A 87 15.48 -29.60 -9.61
CA SER A 87 16.25 -28.46 -9.08
C SER A 87 15.35 -27.24 -8.82
N ALA A 88 14.51 -26.86 -9.80
CA ALA A 88 13.55 -25.77 -9.63
C ALA A 88 12.51 -26.06 -8.52
N VAL A 89 12.01 -27.29 -8.42
CA VAL A 89 11.10 -27.72 -7.35
C VAL A 89 11.76 -27.64 -5.98
N THR A 90 13.04 -28.01 -5.89
CA THR A 90 13.82 -27.95 -4.65
C THR A 90 14.03 -26.50 -4.22
N LEU A 91 14.43 -25.61 -5.14
CA LEU A 91 14.53 -24.17 -4.89
C LEU A 91 13.19 -23.58 -4.41
N GLY A 92 12.08 -23.96 -5.05
CA GLY A 92 10.74 -23.58 -4.63
C GLY A 92 10.35 -24.09 -3.22
N SER A 93 10.90 -25.23 -2.80
CA SER A 93 10.70 -25.76 -1.45
C SER A 93 11.54 -25.01 -0.41
N LEU A 94 12.77 -24.62 -0.76
CA LEU A 94 13.62 -23.77 0.08
C LEU A 94 12.99 -22.38 0.28
N ALA A 95 12.39 -21.81 -0.77
CA ALA A 95 11.73 -20.51 -0.75
C ALA A 95 10.48 -20.46 0.17
N LYS A 96 9.90 -21.61 0.55
CA LYS A 96 8.81 -21.70 1.54
C LYS A 96 9.36 -21.73 2.98
N GLY A 97 10.50 -21.11 3.21
CA GLY A 97 11.21 -21.04 4.48
C GLY A 97 10.84 -19.81 5.31
N THR A 98 11.78 -19.36 6.15
CA THR A 98 11.70 -18.07 6.84
C THR A 98 12.14 -16.93 5.91
N ASP A 99 11.89 -15.68 6.29
CA ASP A 99 12.34 -14.50 5.53
C ASP A 99 13.85 -14.52 5.28
N GLN A 100 14.66 -14.96 6.25
CA GLN A 100 16.10 -15.13 6.10
C GLN A 100 16.47 -16.16 5.01
N HIS A 101 15.71 -17.25 4.88
CA HIS A 101 15.94 -18.21 3.79
C HIS A 101 15.64 -17.58 2.43
N VAL A 102 14.53 -16.84 2.31
CA VAL A 102 14.16 -16.18 1.05
C VAL A 102 15.18 -15.11 0.68
N LEU A 103 15.63 -14.31 1.64
CA LEU A 103 16.69 -13.32 1.44
C LEU A 103 17.99 -13.97 0.96
N ALA A 104 18.44 -15.05 1.60
CA ALA A 104 19.63 -15.78 1.16
C ALA A 104 19.49 -16.32 -0.28
N LEU A 105 18.30 -16.81 -0.66
CA LEU A 105 18.04 -17.24 -2.05
C LEU A 105 18.09 -16.07 -3.04
N ILE A 106 17.59 -14.89 -2.66
CA ILE A 106 17.69 -13.67 -3.47
C ILE A 106 19.16 -13.30 -3.68
N ASP A 107 19.94 -13.25 -2.60
CA ASP A 107 21.37 -12.88 -2.62
C ASP A 107 22.22 -13.85 -3.45
N LEU A 108 21.84 -15.13 -3.47
CA LEU A 108 22.50 -16.16 -4.28
C LEU A 108 22.11 -16.14 -5.76
N GLY A 109 21.26 -15.21 -6.21
CA GLY A 109 20.93 -15.04 -7.62
C GLY A 109 19.85 -15.98 -8.15
N VAL A 110 18.94 -16.47 -7.29
CA VAL A 110 17.82 -17.32 -7.73
C VAL A 110 16.90 -16.60 -8.71
N VAL A 111 16.57 -15.32 -8.46
CA VAL A 111 15.61 -14.57 -9.30
C VAL A 111 16.10 -14.40 -10.74
N PRO A 112 17.31 -13.87 -11.01
CA PRO A 112 17.82 -13.73 -12.38
C PRO A 112 17.84 -15.06 -13.14
N LEU A 113 18.25 -16.15 -12.50
CA LEU A 113 18.31 -17.45 -13.16
C LEU A 113 16.91 -17.98 -13.52
N LEU A 114 15.92 -17.86 -12.62
CA LEU A 114 14.56 -18.29 -12.91
C LEU A 114 13.97 -17.52 -14.10
N LEU A 115 14.18 -16.20 -14.15
CA LEU A 115 13.75 -15.38 -15.29
C LEU A 115 14.45 -15.81 -16.59
N GLN A 116 15.76 -16.05 -16.55
CA GLN A 116 16.53 -16.53 -17.70
C GLN A 116 15.98 -17.87 -18.22
N VAL A 117 15.66 -18.82 -17.35
CA VAL A 117 15.10 -20.13 -17.73
C VAL A 117 13.74 -19.98 -18.41
N LEU A 118 12.89 -19.06 -17.93
CA LEU A 118 11.57 -18.81 -18.51
C LEU A 118 11.65 -18.19 -19.92
N VAL A 119 12.70 -17.41 -20.21
CA VAL A 119 12.93 -16.79 -21.53
C VAL A 119 13.62 -17.74 -22.51
N SER A 120 14.64 -18.46 -22.05
CA SER A 120 15.55 -19.22 -22.92
C SER A 120 14.96 -20.53 -23.44
N SER A 121 13.79 -20.94 -22.94
CA SER A 121 13.13 -22.17 -23.35
C SER A 121 12.25 -21.96 -24.60
N PRO A 122 12.37 -22.79 -25.65
CA PRO A 122 11.48 -22.71 -26.79
C PRO A 122 10.03 -22.98 -26.36
N THR A 123 9.08 -22.17 -26.82
CA THR A 123 7.64 -22.50 -26.78
C THR A 123 7.35 -23.45 -27.94
N PRO A 124 6.97 -24.72 -27.69
CA PRO A 124 6.59 -25.60 -28.78
C PRO A 124 5.18 -25.23 -29.28
N ASP A 125 5.03 -25.06 -30.58
CA ASP A 125 3.73 -24.79 -31.24
C ASP A 125 2.88 -26.07 -31.45
N ILE A 126 3.41 -27.27 -31.16
CA ILE A 126 2.75 -28.56 -31.43
C ILE A 126 2.85 -29.51 -30.23
N VAL A 127 1.69 -30.02 -29.78
CA VAL A 127 1.53 -30.92 -28.62
C VAL A 127 1.63 -32.38 -29.05
N VAL A 128 2.83 -32.97 -29.17
CA VAL A 128 2.98 -34.44 -29.23
C VAL A 128 4.37 -34.90 -28.75
N ASP A 129 4.75 -34.70 -27.48
CA ASP A 129 5.80 -35.56 -26.87
C ASP A 129 5.85 -35.51 -25.34
N SER A 130 6.36 -36.58 -24.73
CA SER A 130 6.70 -36.70 -23.30
C SER A 130 7.66 -35.62 -22.82
N LYS A 131 8.55 -35.13 -23.69
CA LYS A 131 9.52 -34.06 -23.40
C LYS A 131 8.85 -32.70 -23.17
N ILE A 132 7.78 -32.39 -23.92
CA ILE A 132 7.03 -31.13 -23.79
C ILE A 132 6.37 -31.04 -22.40
N LYS A 133 5.84 -32.16 -21.88
CA LYS A 133 5.24 -32.20 -20.54
C LYS A 133 6.25 -31.88 -19.43
N VAL A 134 7.50 -32.31 -19.55
CA VAL A 134 8.54 -32.02 -18.54
C VAL A 134 8.92 -30.54 -18.58
N LEU A 135 8.99 -29.95 -19.77
CA LEU A 135 9.29 -28.52 -19.92
C LEU A 135 8.18 -27.63 -19.35
N ASP A 136 6.91 -27.98 -19.56
CA ASP A 136 5.78 -27.27 -18.96
C ASP A 136 5.82 -27.34 -17.43
N LEU A 137 6.12 -28.52 -16.87
CA LEU A 137 6.32 -28.69 -15.43
C LEU A 137 7.51 -27.87 -14.91
N LEU A 138 8.58 -27.75 -15.69
CA LEU A 138 9.74 -26.92 -15.34
C LEU A 138 9.37 -25.44 -15.27
N HIS A 139 8.65 -24.93 -16.26
CA HIS A 139 8.14 -23.54 -16.23
C HIS A 139 7.22 -23.33 -15.04
N GLU A 140 6.32 -24.26 -14.78
CA GLU A 140 5.41 -24.20 -13.64
C GLU A 140 6.17 -24.18 -12.31
N ALA A 141 7.22 -25.00 -12.16
CA ALA A 141 8.08 -25.00 -10.98
C ALA A 141 8.82 -23.66 -10.82
N CYS A 142 9.35 -23.10 -11.91
CA CYS A 142 10.02 -21.80 -11.91
C CYS A 142 9.07 -20.68 -11.51
N LEU A 143 7.88 -20.62 -12.11
CA LEU A 143 6.84 -19.63 -11.80
C LEU A 143 6.36 -19.73 -10.35
N ARG A 144 6.17 -20.95 -9.82
CA ARG A 144 5.81 -21.13 -8.40
C ARG A 144 6.90 -20.63 -7.46
N CYS A 145 8.17 -20.94 -7.76
CA CYS A 145 9.30 -20.48 -6.97
C CYS A 145 9.39 -18.94 -7.00
N LEU A 146 9.34 -18.35 -8.20
CA LEU A 146 9.39 -16.91 -8.41
C LEU A 146 8.25 -16.19 -7.68
N ARG A 147 7.02 -16.69 -7.81
CA ARG A 147 5.85 -16.16 -7.09
C ARG A 147 6.07 -16.15 -5.58
N THR A 148 6.66 -17.21 -5.02
CA THR A 148 6.94 -17.28 -3.58
C THR A 148 8.05 -16.32 -3.16
N VAL A 149 9.15 -16.25 -3.92
CA VAL A 149 10.27 -15.32 -3.63
C VAL A 149 9.81 -13.87 -3.69
N PHE A 150 8.94 -13.52 -4.65
CA PHE A 150 8.45 -12.16 -4.85
C PHE A 150 7.56 -11.64 -3.70
N GLN A 151 7.08 -12.50 -2.80
CA GLN A 151 6.36 -12.07 -1.60
C GLN A 151 7.27 -11.37 -0.59
N HIS A 152 8.59 -11.56 -0.68
CA HIS A 152 9.55 -10.93 0.21
C HIS A 152 9.84 -9.48 -0.21
N THR A 153 9.95 -8.56 0.76
CA THR A 153 10.10 -7.12 0.50
C THR A 153 11.39 -6.76 -0.23
N ALA A 154 12.46 -7.52 -0.05
CA ALA A 154 13.75 -7.34 -0.73
C ALA A 154 13.81 -7.97 -2.14
N ALA A 155 12.74 -8.61 -2.63
CA ALA A 155 12.77 -9.25 -3.93
C ALA A 155 12.88 -8.21 -5.07
N PRO A 156 13.77 -8.42 -6.07
CA PRO A 156 13.95 -7.48 -7.17
C PRO A 156 12.85 -7.64 -8.24
N VAL A 157 11.61 -7.29 -7.88
CA VAL A 157 10.44 -7.47 -8.76
C VAL A 157 10.53 -6.65 -10.05
N HIS A 158 11.27 -5.53 -10.02
CA HIS A 158 11.51 -4.68 -11.20
C HIS A 158 12.33 -5.38 -12.29
N SER A 159 13.03 -6.49 -11.96
CA SER A 159 13.80 -7.27 -12.94
C SER A 159 12.94 -7.80 -14.09
N ILE A 160 11.62 -7.94 -13.93
CA ILE A 160 10.73 -8.37 -15.01
C ILE A 160 10.61 -7.34 -16.15
N TYR A 161 10.99 -6.08 -15.90
CA TYR A 161 10.90 -4.98 -16.86
C TYR A 161 12.25 -4.63 -17.50
N GLN A 162 13.34 -5.30 -17.10
CA GLN A 162 14.68 -5.07 -17.65
C GLN A 162 14.81 -5.59 -19.10
N ASP A 163 14.09 -6.67 -19.43
CA ASP A 163 13.98 -7.20 -20.79
C ASP A 163 12.54 -7.02 -21.28
N PRO A 164 12.30 -6.22 -22.35
CA PRO A 164 10.96 -6.03 -22.93
C PRO A 164 10.25 -7.32 -23.36
N ALA A 165 11.00 -8.41 -23.62
CA ALA A 165 10.42 -9.70 -24.00
C ALA A 165 9.85 -10.50 -22.82
N LEU A 166 10.24 -10.18 -21.56
CA LEU A 166 9.84 -10.94 -20.38
C LEU A 166 8.34 -10.89 -20.11
N VAL A 167 7.72 -9.71 -20.17
CA VAL A 167 6.28 -9.58 -19.92
C VAL A 167 5.45 -10.36 -20.95
N PRO A 168 5.63 -10.17 -22.27
CA PRO A 168 4.98 -11.00 -23.28
C PRO A 168 5.23 -12.50 -23.06
N ARG A 169 6.45 -12.88 -22.67
CA ARG A 169 6.80 -14.27 -22.40
C ARG A 169 6.02 -14.83 -21.23
N LEU A 170 5.97 -14.15 -20.09
CA LEU A 170 5.19 -14.56 -18.92
C LEU A 170 3.71 -14.73 -19.27
N LEU A 171 3.14 -13.78 -20.03
CA LEU A 171 1.75 -13.84 -20.47
C LEU A 171 1.50 -15.03 -21.42
N SER A 172 2.44 -15.36 -22.30
CA SER A 172 2.34 -16.55 -23.15
C SER A 172 2.29 -17.85 -22.31
N LEU A 173 3.04 -17.92 -21.20
CA LEU A 173 3.03 -19.06 -20.29
C LEU A 173 1.71 -19.18 -19.51
N ALA A 174 1.03 -18.06 -19.25
CA ALA A 174 -0.30 -18.07 -18.63
C ALA A 174 -1.33 -18.84 -19.46
N SER A 175 -1.12 -19.02 -20.77
CA SER A 175 -2.02 -19.84 -21.60
C SER A 175 -1.89 -21.36 -21.41
N ARG A 176 -0.86 -21.82 -20.67
CA ARG A 176 -0.46 -23.25 -20.63
C ARG A 176 -1.18 -24.09 -19.58
N SER A 177 -1.39 -23.55 -18.38
CA SER A 177 -2.05 -24.26 -17.28
C SER A 177 -2.71 -23.27 -16.31
N VAL A 178 -3.70 -23.76 -15.54
CA VAL A 178 -4.33 -22.97 -14.46
C VAL A 178 -3.29 -22.48 -13.46
N ILE A 179 -2.29 -23.29 -13.13
CA ILE A 179 -1.24 -22.88 -12.20
C ILE A 179 -0.40 -21.74 -12.79
N CYS A 180 -0.06 -21.81 -14.08
CA CYS A 180 0.65 -20.73 -14.76
C CYS A 180 -0.18 -19.45 -14.76
N GLN A 181 -1.49 -19.50 -15.01
CA GLN A 181 -2.39 -18.34 -14.92
C GLN A 181 -2.28 -17.66 -13.54
N VAL A 182 -2.47 -18.44 -12.48
CA VAL A 182 -2.40 -17.95 -11.10
C VAL A 182 -1.03 -17.36 -10.78
N CYS A 183 0.05 -18.06 -11.15
CA CYS A 183 1.40 -17.62 -10.81
C CYS A 183 1.78 -16.35 -11.58
N VAL A 184 1.55 -16.31 -12.89
CA VAL A 184 1.85 -15.14 -13.72
C VAL A 184 1.06 -13.94 -13.22
N ALA A 185 -0.25 -14.05 -13.07
CA ALA A 185 -1.06 -12.93 -12.58
C ALA A 185 -0.57 -12.43 -11.20
N THR A 186 -0.23 -13.33 -10.27
CA THR A 186 0.30 -12.95 -8.95
C THR A 186 1.68 -12.26 -9.04
N ILE A 187 2.57 -12.75 -9.90
CA ILE A 187 3.89 -12.15 -10.14
C ILE A 187 3.72 -10.73 -10.68
N LEU A 188 2.86 -10.55 -11.70
CA LEU A 188 2.61 -9.25 -12.31
C LEU A 188 1.95 -8.27 -11.32
N THR A 189 0.99 -8.74 -10.49
CA THR A 189 0.41 -7.92 -9.42
C THR A 189 1.48 -7.37 -8.48
N THR A 190 2.44 -8.23 -8.09
CA THR A 190 3.48 -7.87 -7.12
C THR A 190 4.52 -6.91 -7.72
N ALA A 191 4.73 -6.99 -9.04
CA ALA A 191 5.64 -6.13 -9.77
C ALA A 191 5.01 -4.82 -10.28
N CYS A 192 3.69 -4.68 -10.23
CA CYS A 192 2.97 -3.49 -10.67
C CYS A 192 2.81 -2.49 -9.52
N LYS A 193 3.72 -1.52 -9.40
CA LYS A 193 3.72 -0.51 -8.31
C LYS A 193 3.74 0.94 -8.81
N THR A 194 4.30 1.18 -9.98
CA THR A 194 4.52 2.53 -10.56
C THR A 194 3.81 2.71 -11.90
N THR A 195 3.64 3.96 -12.32
CA THR A 195 2.99 4.28 -13.61
C THR A 195 3.76 3.70 -14.80
N GLU A 196 5.09 3.69 -14.74
CA GLU A 196 5.96 3.10 -15.75
C GLU A 196 5.74 1.59 -15.89
N GLU A 197 5.64 0.88 -14.77
CA GLU A 197 5.40 -0.56 -14.72
C GLU A 197 3.99 -0.91 -15.24
N GLN A 198 2.97 -0.13 -14.87
CA GLN A 198 1.60 -0.27 -15.40
C GLN A 198 1.59 -0.14 -16.93
N ASN A 199 2.31 0.85 -17.46
CA ASN A 199 2.42 1.08 -18.90
C ASN A 199 3.19 -0.04 -19.61
N ALA A 200 4.27 -0.55 -18.99
CA ALA A 200 5.04 -1.68 -19.51
C ALA A 200 4.19 -2.97 -19.56
N LEU A 201 3.41 -3.25 -18.51
CA LEU A 201 2.48 -4.38 -18.49
C LEU A 201 1.42 -4.26 -19.59
N SER A 202 0.83 -3.08 -19.74
CA SER A 202 -0.16 -2.84 -20.78
C SER A 202 0.44 -3.05 -22.18
N LYS A 203 1.62 -2.48 -22.47
CA LYS A 203 2.32 -2.68 -23.75
C LYS A 203 2.65 -4.16 -24.01
N GLY A 204 2.88 -4.94 -22.97
CA GLY A 204 3.15 -6.37 -23.06
C GLY A 204 1.92 -7.25 -23.34
N GLY A 205 0.70 -6.70 -23.35
CA GLY A 205 -0.54 -7.46 -23.58
C GLY A 205 -1.20 -8.01 -22.30
N ALA A 206 -0.88 -7.44 -21.14
CA ALA A 206 -1.43 -7.90 -19.87
C ALA A 206 -2.94 -7.62 -19.76
N VAL A 207 -3.43 -6.51 -20.32
CA VAL A 207 -4.84 -6.12 -20.24
C VAL A 207 -5.73 -7.20 -20.85
N GLU A 208 -5.43 -7.62 -22.08
CA GLU A 208 -6.18 -8.62 -22.83
C GLU A 208 -6.11 -9.99 -22.14
N THR A 209 -4.91 -10.39 -21.73
CA THR A 209 -4.68 -11.70 -21.08
C THR A 209 -5.44 -11.81 -19.76
N LEU A 210 -5.39 -10.76 -18.92
CA LEU A 210 -6.05 -10.74 -17.61
C LEU A 210 -7.57 -10.55 -17.75
N ALA A 211 -8.03 -9.78 -18.73
CA ALA A 211 -9.46 -9.65 -19.04
C ALA A 211 -10.07 -11.02 -19.41
N MET A 212 -9.37 -11.84 -20.19
CA MET A 212 -9.81 -13.20 -20.50
C MET A 212 -9.90 -14.11 -19.27
N GLN A 213 -9.01 -13.93 -18.29
CA GLN A 213 -9.02 -14.71 -17.05
C GLN A 213 -10.23 -14.40 -16.15
N LEU A 214 -10.91 -13.26 -16.34
CA LEU A 214 -12.11 -12.91 -15.58
C LEU A 214 -13.29 -13.85 -15.87
N ASP A 215 -13.40 -14.38 -17.08
CA ASP A 215 -14.44 -15.34 -17.46
C ASP A 215 -14.12 -16.79 -17.02
N SER A 216 -12.97 -17.02 -16.36
CA SER A 216 -12.64 -18.34 -15.80
C SER A 216 -13.67 -18.78 -14.76
N PRO A 217 -14.09 -20.06 -14.74
CA PRO A 217 -14.97 -20.58 -13.70
C PRO A 217 -14.26 -20.72 -12.34
N LEU A 218 -12.93 -20.62 -12.30
CA LEU A 218 -12.12 -20.84 -11.11
C LEU A 218 -11.79 -19.51 -10.43
N SER A 219 -12.25 -19.33 -9.19
CA SER A 219 -11.95 -18.12 -8.41
C SER A 219 -10.46 -17.92 -8.14
N ASP A 220 -9.68 -19.01 -8.06
CA ASP A 220 -8.22 -18.95 -7.91
C ASP A 220 -7.53 -18.25 -9.08
N VAL A 221 -8.12 -18.31 -10.28
CA VAL A 221 -7.63 -17.60 -11.48
C VAL A 221 -8.15 -16.16 -11.50
N GLN A 222 -9.44 -15.97 -11.19
CA GLN A 222 -10.07 -14.65 -11.20
C GLN A 222 -9.42 -13.69 -10.22
N LEU A 223 -9.12 -14.14 -8.99
CA LEU A 223 -8.64 -13.28 -7.92
C LEU A 223 -7.32 -12.55 -8.23
N PRO A 224 -6.21 -13.24 -8.60
CA PRO A 224 -4.97 -12.56 -8.94
C PRO A 224 -5.10 -11.73 -10.23
N ALA A 225 -5.95 -12.13 -11.18
CA ALA A 225 -6.21 -11.35 -12.38
C ALA A 225 -6.89 -10.00 -12.05
N LEU A 226 -7.90 -10.02 -11.18
CA LEU A 226 -8.55 -8.82 -10.67
C LEU A 226 -7.57 -7.93 -9.91
N ALA A 227 -6.76 -8.50 -9.01
CA ALA A 227 -5.77 -7.75 -8.25
C ALA A 227 -4.74 -7.07 -9.16
N CYS A 228 -4.26 -7.77 -10.20
CA CYS A 228 -3.34 -7.20 -11.18
C CYS A 228 -3.99 -6.05 -11.96
N LEU A 229 -5.23 -6.24 -12.45
CA LEU A 229 -5.98 -5.20 -13.15
C LEU A 229 -6.24 -3.98 -12.26
N ALA A 230 -6.53 -4.18 -10.97
CA ALA A 230 -6.64 -3.09 -10.01
C ALA A 230 -5.33 -2.31 -9.93
N ASN A 231 -4.19 -2.96 -9.66
CA ASN A 231 -2.89 -2.27 -9.60
C ASN A 231 -2.56 -1.54 -10.91
N MET A 232 -2.93 -2.11 -12.06
CA MET A 232 -2.78 -1.48 -13.37
C MET A 232 -3.62 -0.20 -13.55
N CYS A 233 -4.81 -0.14 -12.96
CA CYS A 233 -5.71 1.01 -13.06
C CYS A 233 -5.40 2.14 -12.05
N TYR A 234 -4.62 1.88 -11.01
CA TYR A 234 -4.42 2.84 -9.93
C TYR A 234 -3.74 4.12 -10.42
N GLN A 235 -4.46 5.25 -10.35
CA GLN A 235 -3.99 6.60 -10.73
C GLN A 235 -3.44 6.72 -12.17
N ASN A 236 -3.84 5.84 -13.08
CA ASN A 236 -3.38 5.86 -14.47
C ASN A 236 -4.56 5.88 -15.45
N HIS A 237 -4.81 7.07 -16.02
CA HIS A 237 -5.92 7.30 -16.94
C HIS A 237 -5.83 6.42 -18.19
N MET A 238 -4.64 6.36 -18.82
CA MET A 238 -4.43 5.64 -20.07
C MET A 238 -4.71 4.15 -19.91
N VAL A 239 -4.12 3.51 -18.89
CA VAL A 239 -4.33 2.08 -18.65
C VAL A 239 -5.76 1.81 -18.20
N SER A 240 -6.34 2.66 -17.36
CA SER A 240 -7.75 2.53 -16.95
C SER A 240 -8.72 2.61 -18.15
N ALA A 241 -8.47 3.49 -19.12
CA ALA A 241 -9.28 3.61 -20.33
C ALA A 241 -9.15 2.37 -21.24
N MET A 242 -7.95 1.79 -21.33
CA MET A 242 -7.74 0.52 -22.03
C MET A 242 -8.47 -0.63 -21.33
N VAL A 243 -8.37 -0.75 -20.01
CA VAL A 243 -9.11 -1.77 -19.25
C VAL A 243 -10.63 -1.58 -19.38
N ALA A 244 -11.13 -0.34 -19.36
CA ALA A 244 -12.55 -0.06 -19.51
C ALA A 244 -13.12 -0.43 -20.89
N SER A 245 -12.28 -0.35 -21.93
CA SER A 245 -12.64 -0.71 -23.32
C SER A 245 -12.29 -2.15 -23.69
N ALA A 246 -11.52 -2.86 -22.86
CA ALA A 246 -11.14 -4.24 -23.08
C ALA A 246 -12.33 -5.21 -22.94
N SER A 247 -12.21 -6.34 -23.63
CA SER A 247 -13.21 -7.42 -23.66
C SER A 247 -12.69 -8.69 -23.00
N THR A 248 -13.58 -9.43 -22.33
CA THR A 248 -13.23 -10.68 -21.63
C THR A 248 -13.13 -11.90 -22.55
N SER A 249 -13.60 -11.81 -23.79
CA SER A 249 -13.35 -12.85 -24.80
C SER A 249 -13.43 -12.29 -26.21
N ASN A 250 -12.91 -13.05 -27.17
CA ASN A 250 -13.05 -12.77 -28.61
C ASN A 250 -14.27 -13.48 -29.23
N THR A 251 -15.21 -13.97 -28.39
CA THR A 251 -16.37 -14.76 -28.84
C THR A 251 -17.66 -13.94 -28.81
N VAL A 252 -18.77 -14.51 -29.28
CA VAL A 252 -20.10 -13.86 -29.25
C VAL A 252 -20.55 -13.51 -27.82
N HIS A 253 -20.01 -14.17 -26.79
CA HIS A 253 -20.26 -13.88 -25.38
C HIS A 253 -19.30 -12.83 -24.79
N SER A 254 -18.57 -12.10 -25.65
CA SER A 254 -17.67 -11.02 -25.26
C SER A 254 -18.42 -9.95 -24.47
N ARG A 255 -17.88 -9.60 -23.31
CA ARG A 255 -18.38 -8.52 -22.48
C ARG A 255 -17.23 -7.58 -22.19
N LEU A 256 -17.55 -6.29 -22.11
CA LEU A 256 -16.59 -5.31 -21.63
C LEU A 256 -16.21 -5.62 -20.18
N VAL A 257 -14.95 -5.41 -19.84
CA VAL A 257 -14.42 -5.69 -18.49
C VAL A 257 -15.28 -5.06 -17.39
N PRO A 258 -15.72 -3.77 -17.47
CA PRO A 258 -16.56 -3.21 -16.42
C PRO A 258 -17.90 -3.94 -16.23
N VAL A 259 -18.47 -4.55 -17.28
CA VAL A 259 -19.68 -5.38 -17.17
C VAL A 259 -19.39 -6.67 -16.42
N ALA A 260 -18.28 -7.35 -16.74
CA ALA A 260 -17.85 -8.55 -16.04
C ALA A 260 -17.55 -8.28 -14.54
N LEU A 261 -16.86 -7.17 -14.23
CA LEU A 261 -16.63 -6.72 -12.86
C LEU A 261 -17.95 -6.48 -12.10
N GLY A 262 -18.96 -5.90 -12.78
CA GLY A 262 -20.31 -5.75 -12.26
C GLY A 262 -20.95 -7.06 -11.77
N GLN A 263 -20.69 -8.16 -12.47
CA GLN A 263 -21.18 -9.50 -12.13
C GLN A 263 -20.33 -10.13 -11.02
N LEU A 264 -19.01 -9.92 -11.03
CA LEU A 264 -18.10 -10.45 -10.01
C LEU A 264 -18.31 -9.81 -8.62
N MET A 265 -18.97 -8.66 -8.56
CA MET A 265 -19.48 -8.05 -7.31
C MET A 265 -20.79 -8.67 -6.79
N GLY A 266 -21.31 -9.72 -7.44
CA GLY A 266 -22.49 -10.46 -7.01
C GLY A 266 -22.32 -11.14 -5.64
N ARG A 267 -23.44 -11.33 -4.93
CA ARG A 267 -23.43 -11.90 -3.56
C ARG A 267 -23.04 -13.37 -3.52
N GLU A 268 -23.16 -14.07 -4.63
CA GLU A 268 -22.77 -15.46 -4.82
C GLU A 268 -21.25 -15.68 -4.91
N LYS A 269 -20.48 -14.61 -5.12
CA LYS A 269 -19.01 -14.67 -5.19
C LYS A 269 -18.40 -14.57 -3.79
N SER A 270 -17.13 -14.96 -3.66
CA SER A 270 -16.39 -14.72 -2.40
C SER A 270 -16.19 -13.22 -2.17
N SER A 271 -16.08 -12.81 -0.90
CA SER A 271 -15.86 -11.41 -0.52
C SER A 271 -14.58 -10.82 -1.11
N LEU A 272 -13.52 -11.63 -1.24
CA LEU A 272 -12.26 -11.24 -1.90
C LEU A 272 -12.46 -10.91 -3.37
N ILE A 273 -13.19 -11.73 -4.13
CA ILE A 273 -13.50 -11.45 -5.55
C ILE A 273 -14.33 -10.17 -5.67
N GLN A 274 -15.35 -10.02 -4.81
CA GLN A 274 -16.19 -8.83 -4.80
C GLN A 274 -15.38 -7.56 -4.52
N LEU A 275 -14.44 -7.64 -3.58
CA LEU A 275 -13.57 -6.54 -3.19
C LEU A 275 -12.61 -6.12 -4.31
N GLU A 276 -11.90 -7.08 -4.92
CA GLU A 276 -10.98 -6.78 -6.03
C GLU A 276 -11.74 -6.24 -7.25
N ALA A 277 -12.90 -6.80 -7.57
CA ALA A 277 -13.74 -6.29 -8.66
C ALA A 277 -14.23 -4.86 -8.41
N ALA A 278 -14.65 -4.56 -7.18
CA ALA A 278 -15.03 -3.21 -6.76
C ALA A 278 -13.84 -2.24 -6.84
N ARG A 279 -12.63 -2.70 -6.48
CA ARG A 279 -11.41 -1.89 -6.55
C ARG A 279 -11.04 -1.51 -7.98
N CYS A 280 -11.15 -2.44 -8.93
CA CYS A 280 -10.97 -2.12 -10.35
C CYS A 280 -11.89 -0.99 -10.81
N ILE A 281 -13.20 -1.06 -10.50
CA ILE A 281 -14.16 -0.02 -10.88
C ILE A 281 -13.86 1.31 -10.18
N ALA A 282 -13.55 1.29 -8.88
CA ALA A 282 -13.19 2.50 -8.13
C ALA A 282 -11.95 3.19 -8.71
N TYR A 283 -10.94 2.41 -9.11
CA TYR A 283 -9.71 2.94 -9.68
C TYR A 283 -9.93 3.48 -11.10
N MET A 284 -10.67 2.77 -11.95
CA MET A 284 -11.04 3.27 -13.27
C MET A 284 -11.85 4.57 -13.18
N HIS A 285 -12.77 4.68 -12.21
CA HIS A 285 -13.51 5.92 -11.98
C HIS A 285 -12.58 7.06 -11.56
N ARG A 286 -11.75 6.85 -10.54
CA ARG A 286 -10.85 7.89 -10.01
C ARG A 286 -9.75 8.30 -10.98
N ALA A 287 -9.38 7.43 -11.91
CA ALA A 287 -8.50 7.73 -13.03
C ALA A 287 -9.21 8.39 -14.22
N GLY A 288 -10.52 8.63 -14.15
CA GLY A 288 -11.31 9.31 -15.19
C GLY A 288 -11.70 8.44 -16.38
N ALA A 289 -11.55 7.12 -16.30
CA ALA A 289 -11.99 6.19 -17.36
C ALA A 289 -13.49 5.86 -17.27
N LEU A 290 -14.10 6.00 -16.08
CA LEU A 290 -15.55 5.85 -15.88
C LEU A 290 -16.10 7.11 -15.19
N PRO A 291 -17.24 7.66 -15.66
CA PRO A 291 -17.88 8.79 -14.98
C PRO A 291 -18.47 8.33 -13.63
N SER A 292 -18.65 9.26 -12.68
CA SER A 292 -19.28 8.94 -11.39
C SER A 292 -20.74 8.53 -11.52
N THR A 293 -21.41 8.91 -12.61
CA THR A 293 -22.79 8.52 -12.94
C THR A 293 -22.90 7.11 -13.54
N ASP A 294 -21.79 6.41 -13.78
CA ASP A 294 -21.82 5.06 -14.31
C ASP A 294 -22.60 4.12 -13.36
N PRO A 295 -23.61 3.38 -13.86
CA PRO A 295 -24.42 2.51 -13.01
C PRO A 295 -23.63 1.47 -12.21
N ARG A 296 -22.46 1.05 -12.72
CA ARG A 296 -21.57 0.09 -12.04
C ARG A 296 -20.80 0.77 -10.90
N VAL A 297 -20.52 2.06 -10.98
CA VAL A 297 -19.94 2.83 -9.89
C VAL A 297 -21.00 3.02 -8.79
N VAL A 298 -22.14 3.60 -9.16
CA VAL A 298 -23.20 4.01 -8.20
C VAL A 298 -23.95 2.83 -7.61
N TYR A 299 -24.44 1.89 -8.43
CA TYR A 299 -25.40 0.87 -8.00
C TYR A 299 -24.78 -0.51 -7.78
N ARG A 300 -23.48 -0.69 -8.06
CA ARG A 300 -22.76 -1.95 -7.79
C ARG A 300 -21.60 -1.73 -6.83
N THR A 301 -20.64 -0.89 -7.20
CA THR A 301 -19.38 -0.72 -6.47
C THR A 301 -19.60 -0.12 -5.09
N LEU A 302 -20.28 1.03 -5.00
CA LEU A 302 -20.54 1.70 -3.72
C LEU A 302 -21.33 0.80 -2.74
N PRO A 303 -22.48 0.20 -3.10
CA PRO A 303 -23.21 -0.71 -2.20
C PRO A 303 -22.42 -1.96 -1.83
N CYS A 304 -21.58 -2.48 -2.74
CA CYS A 304 -20.70 -3.61 -2.47
C CYS A 304 -19.69 -3.27 -1.37
N LEU A 305 -18.95 -2.17 -1.52
CA LEU A 305 -17.93 -1.74 -0.56
C LEU A 305 -18.55 -1.40 0.81
N VAL A 306 -19.70 -0.71 0.83
CA VAL A 306 -20.44 -0.42 2.06
C VAL A 306 -20.80 -1.72 2.80
N ARG A 307 -21.31 -2.73 2.09
CA ARG A 307 -21.61 -4.04 2.69
C ARG A 307 -20.36 -4.76 3.19
N LEU A 308 -19.24 -4.66 2.48
CA LEU A 308 -17.97 -5.30 2.87
C LEU A 308 -17.32 -4.63 4.10
N CYS A 309 -17.72 -3.42 4.47
CA CYS A 309 -17.28 -2.77 5.72
C CYS A 309 -17.93 -3.35 6.98
N HIS A 310 -19.03 -4.09 6.84
CA HIS A 310 -19.85 -4.56 7.95
C HIS A 310 -19.13 -5.59 8.84
N ARG A 311 -19.49 -5.64 10.12
CA ARG A 311 -18.82 -6.44 11.17
C ARG A 311 -18.88 -7.95 11.01
N ASP A 312 -19.76 -8.45 10.13
CA ASP A 312 -19.84 -9.87 9.76
C ASP A 312 -18.71 -10.31 8.83
N ARG A 313 -17.85 -9.38 8.39
CA ARG A 313 -16.73 -9.63 7.49
C ARG A 313 -15.40 -9.74 8.24
N PRO A 314 -14.42 -10.50 7.70
CA PRO A 314 -13.07 -10.54 8.24
C PRO A 314 -12.45 -9.13 8.37
N PRO A 315 -11.74 -8.81 9.46
CA PRO A 315 -11.19 -7.47 9.69
C PRO A 315 -10.36 -6.91 8.54
N ARG A 316 -9.49 -7.73 7.93
CA ARG A 316 -8.65 -7.32 6.78
C ARG A 316 -9.48 -6.93 5.56
N GLU A 317 -10.59 -7.62 5.32
CA GLU A 317 -11.50 -7.28 4.22
C GLU A 317 -12.26 -5.98 4.50
N ARG A 318 -12.65 -5.75 5.76
CA ARG A 318 -13.29 -4.48 6.19
C ARG A 318 -12.35 -3.30 6.00
N VAL A 319 -11.06 -3.45 6.35
CA VAL A 319 -10.02 -2.43 6.11
C VAL A 319 -9.94 -2.11 4.63
N ALA A 320 -9.69 -3.12 3.79
CA ALA A 320 -9.52 -2.92 2.36
C ALA A 320 -10.79 -2.35 1.69
N ALA A 321 -11.98 -2.73 2.15
CA ALA A 321 -13.25 -2.17 1.69
C ALA A 321 -13.40 -0.69 2.08
N ALA A 322 -13.10 -0.34 3.33
CA ALA A 322 -13.17 1.05 3.81
C ALA A 322 -12.14 1.95 3.11
N GLU A 323 -10.93 1.46 2.85
CA GLU A 323 -9.92 2.21 2.08
C GLU A 323 -10.32 2.39 0.62
N THR A 324 -10.83 1.34 -0.03
CA THR A 324 -11.30 1.42 -1.41
C THR A 324 -12.51 2.37 -1.52
N LEU A 325 -13.41 2.33 -0.55
CA LEU A 325 -14.54 3.25 -0.45
C LEU A 325 -14.07 4.70 -0.24
N ALA A 326 -13.14 4.92 0.67
CA ALA A 326 -12.57 6.25 0.92
C ALA A 326 -11.96 6.83 -0.36
N TYR A 327 -11.24 6.02 -1.13
CA TYR A 327 -10.68 6.41 -2.42
C TYR A 327 -11.77 6.70 -3.45
N LEU A 328 -12.82 5.87 -3.52
CA LEU A 328 -13.96 6.05 -4.43
C LEU A 328 -14.68 7.38 -4.20
N THR A 329 -14.94 7.75 -2.95
CA THR A 329 -15.77 8.92 -2.61
C THR A 329 -14.99 10.24 -2.49
N GLU A 330 -13.65 10.22 -2.55
CA GLU A 330 -12.81 11.36 -2.15
C GLU A 330 -13.12 12.68 -2.86
N VAL A 331 -13.49 12.62 -4.14
CA VAL A 331 -13.67 13.82 -4.99
C VAL A 331 -15.08 13.98 -5.55
N ASP A 332 -16.03 13.13 -5.15
CA ASP A 332 -17.39 13.13 -5.70
C ASP A 332 -18.43 13.29 -4.60
N THR A 333 -19.10 14.44 -4.60
CA THR A 333 -20.06 14.83 -3.55
C THR A 333 -21.32 13.96 -3.58
N ASP A 334 -21.75 13.49 -4.75
CA ASP A 334 -22.95 12.65 -4.85
C ASP A 334 -22.67 11.23 -4.34
N LEU A 335 -21.49 10.67 -4.64
CA LEU A 335 -21.04 9.42 -4.04
C LEU A 335 -20.86 9.54 -2.52
N GLN A 336 -20.33 10.66 -2.01
CA GLN A 336 -20.26 10.93 -0.56
C GLN A 336 -21.65 10.89 0.09
N ARG A 337 -22.62 11.60 -0.49
CA ARG A 337 -24.01 11.63 -0.01
C ARG A 337 -24.64 10.25 0.00
N LEU A 338 -24.56 9.53 -1.12
CA LEU A 338 -25.11 8.18 -1.25
C LEU A 338 -24.48 7.21 -0.25
N ALA A 339 -23.15 7.23 -0.09
CA ALA A 339 -22.46 6.40 0.88
C ALA A 339 -22.89 6.71 2.31
N SER A 340 -23.00 7.99 2.68
CA SER A 340 -23.31 8.41 4.05
C SER A 340 -24.67 7.91 4.57
N ILE A 341 -25.66 7.73 3.67
CA ILE A 341 -27.01 7.24 4.02
C ILE A 341 -27.17 5.72 3.83
N SER A 342 -26.15 5.05 3.28
CA SER A 342 -26.24 3.62 2.95
C SER A 342 -25.92 2.73 4.15
N ASN A 343 -26.84 1.81 4.46
CA ASN A 343 -26.62 0.65 5.34
C ASN A 343 -25.88 0.95 6.67
N HIS A 344 -26.22 2.05 7.34
CA HIS A 344 -25.57 2.49 8.59
C HIS A 344 -24.03 2.53 8.52
N LEU A 345 -23.49 3.00 7.39
CA LEU A 345 -22.05 3.03 7.13
C LEU A 345 -21.26 3.82 8.19
N ILE A 346 -21.70 5.02 8.57
CA ILE A 346 -21.00 5.87 9.54
C ILE A 346 -20.80 5.14 10.89
N PRO A 347 -21.86 4.61 11.54
CA PRO A 347 -21.69 3.76 12.72
C PRO A 347 -20.77 2.55 12.48
N THR A 348 -20.92 1.88 11.34
CA THR A 348 -20.12 0.69 10.99
C THR A 348 -18.62 1.01 10.90
N LEU A 349 -18.26 2.17 10.35
CA LEU A 349 -16.88 2.66 10.30
C LEU A 349 -16.37 3.06 11.68
N ALA A 350 -17.22 3.62 12.54
CA ALA A 350 -16.83 3.97 13.91
C ALA A 350 -16.49 2.74 14.76
N GLU A 351 -17.13 1.59 14.49
CA GLU A 351 -16.75 0.31 15.13
C GLU A 351 -15.29 -0.09 14.84
N LEU A 352 -14.72 0.29 13.68
CA LEU A 352 -13.31 0.02 13.35
C LEU A 352 -12.33 0.82 14.21
N LEU A 353 -12.78 1.90 14.87
CA LEU A 353 -11.97 2.70 15.79
C LEU A 353 -11.91 2.09 17.20
N ARG A 354 -12.86 1.22 17.55
CA ARG A 354 -12.95 0.64 18.89
C ARG A 354 -11.94 -0.52 19.05
N PRO A 355 -11.30 -0.67 20.22
CA PRO A 355 -10.47 -1.84 20.50
C PRO A 355 -11.33 -3.11 20.41
N HIS A 356 -10.98 -4.05 19.53
CA HIS A 356 -11.72 -5.31 19.40
C HIS A 356 -11.33 -6.31 20.51
N PRO A 357 -12.22 -6.64 21.48
CA PRO A 357 -11.86 -7.50 22.62
C PRO A 357 -11.69 -8.98 22.24
N GLN A 358 -12.23 -9.40 21.09
CA GLN A 358 -12.23 -10.80 20.64
C GLN A 358 -10.88 -11.27 20.08
N LEU A 359 -9.92 -10.37 19.86
CA LEU A 359 -8.55 -10.74 19.47
C LEU A 359 -7.71 -11.26 20.66
N TYR A 360 -8.12 -10.99 21.90
CA TYR A 360 -7.32 -11.35 23.08
C TYR A 360 -7.45 -12.80 23.55
N ILE A 361 -8.46 -13.55 23.10
CA ILE A 361 -8.84 -14.84 23.72
C ILE A 361 -8.21 -16.06 23.02
N ILE A 362 -7.72 -15.94 21.79
CA ILE A 362 -7.21 -17.11 21.04
C ILE A 362 -5.86 -16.80 20.37
N LEU A 363 -4.79 -17.32 21.00
CA LEU A 363 -3.40 -17.48 20.54
C LEU A 363 -2.42 -16.31 20.72
N PHE A 364 -1.27 -16.65 21.29
CA PHE A 364 -0.07 -15.82 21.49
C PHE A 364 0.56 -15.33 20.16
N VAL A 365 -0.01 -14.31 19.50
CA VAL A 365 0.62 -13.59 18.38
C VAL A 365 0.43 -12.07 18.53
N GLN A 366 1.13 -11.47 19.51
CA GLN A 366 0.93 -10.06 19.88
C GLN A 366 1.32 -9.02 18.80
N VAL A 367 2.03 -9.41 17.74
CA VAL A 367 2.55 -8.47 16.72
C VAL A 367 1.60 -8.23 15.54
N GLN A 368 0.93 -9.26 15.03
CA GLN A 368 0.02 -9.12 13.87
C GLN A 368 -1.31 -8.43 14.23
N ASP A 369 -1.68 -8.51 15.51
CA ASP A 369 -2.90 -7.92 16.04
C ASP A 369 -2.79 -6.41 16.25
N ALA A 370 -1.59 -5.94 16.61
CA ALA A 370 -1.29 -4.51 16.73
C ALA A 370 -1.32 -3.80 15.37
N THR A 371 -0.71 -4.40 14.34
CA THR A 371 -0.71 -3.83 12.97
C THR A 371 -2.12 -3.79 12.40
N LEU A 372 -2.91 -4.85 12.58
CA LEU A 372 -4.30 -4.88 12.11
C LEU A 372 -5.16 -3.81 12.80
N THR A 373 -4.98 -3.61 14.10
CA THR A 373 -5.70 -2.55 14.84
C THR A 373 -5.36 -1.16 14.29
N GLN A 374 -4.09 -0.91 13.95
CA GLN A 374 -3.67 0.34 13.31
C GLN A 374 -4.29 0.50 11.92
N ASP A 375 -4.27 -0.57 11.11
CA ASP A 375 -4.86 -0.58 9.77
C ASP A 375 -6.37 -0.28 9.81
N MET A 376 -7.09 -0.84 10.79
CA MET A 376 -8.52 -0.57 11.02
C MET A 376 -8.78 0.90 11.37
N ARG A 377 -8.00 1.47 12.29
CA ARG A 377 -8.13 2.89 12.67
C ARG A 377 -7.81 3.81 11.50
N GLN A 378 -6.72 3.54 10.78
CA GLN A 378 -6.34 4.28 9.58
C GLN A 378 -7.46 4.27 8.54
N ALA A 379 -8.00 3.09 8.21
CA ALA A 379 -9.03 2.93 7.20
C ALA A 379 -10.31 3.70 7.57
N ALA A 380 -10.72 3.64 8.83
CA ALA A 380 -11.88 4.36 9.34
C ALA A 380 -11.71 5.88 9.22
N PHE A 381 -10.59 6.42 9.70
CA PHE A 381 -10.33 7.86 9.60
C PHE A 381 -10.20 8.33 8.16
N ARG A 382 -9.60 7.54 7.27
CA ARG A 382 -9.58 7.85 5.82
C ARG A 382 -10.98 7.90 5.22
N ALA A 383 -11.83 6.94 5.57
CA ALA A 383 -13.22 6.94 5.10
C ALA A 383 -14.00 8.14 5.63
N PHE A 384 -13.88 8.49 6.91
CA PHE A 384 -14.52 9.69 7.45
C PHE A 384 -14.01 10.99 6.82
N ALA A 385 -12.70 11.12 6.63
CA ALA A 385 -12.10 12.28 5.96
C ALA A 385 -12.69 12.47 4.56
N SER A 386 -12.79 11.38 3.79
CA SER A 386 -13.35 11.35 2.44
C SER A 386 -14.85 11.67 2.41
N LEU A 387 -15.65 11.04 3.28
CA LEU A 387 -17.09 11.26 3.35
C LEU A 387 -17.44 12.71 3.76
N GLY A 388 -16.72 13.29 4.71
CA GLY A 388 -16.96 14.66 5.19
C GLY A 388 -16.33 15.77 4.35
N ALA A 389 -15.62 15.43 3.27
CA ALA A 389 -14.74 16.37 2.57
C ALA A 389 -15.48 17.59 2.03
N ASN A 390 -16.66 17.41 1.44
CA ASN A 390 -17.37 18.44 0.69
C ASN A 390 -18.81 18.71 1.16
N ASP A 391 -19.34 17.96 2.13
CA ASP A 391 -20.75 18.04 2.55
C ASP A 391 -20.90 18.28 4.07
N GLU A 392 -21.61 19.35 4.44
CA GLU A 392 -21.78 19.80 5.82
C GLU A 392 -22.65 18.85 6.65
N ASP A 393 -23.72 18.32 6.06
CA ASP A 393 -24.62 17.40 6.76
C ASP A 393 -23.91 16.08 7.08
N ILE A 394 -23.03 15.63 6.17
CA ILE A 394 -22.18 14.46 6.42
C ILE A 394 -21.19 14.74 7.55
N ARG A 395 -20.50 15.89 7.55
CA ARG A 395 -19.61 16.27 8.67
C ARG A 395 -20.35 16.26 9.99
N LYS A 396 -21.57 16.80 10.04
CA LYS A 396 -22.41 16.81 11.24
C LYS A 396 -22.72 15.39 11.73
N ARG A 397 -23.16 14.50 10.84
CA ARG A 397 -23.44 13.11 11.19
C ARG A 397 -22.20 12.34 11.67
N ILE A 398 -21.04 12.64 11.07
CA ILE A 398 -19.78 12.06 11.50
C ILE A 398 -19.45 12.52 12.92
N ILE A 399 -19.41 13.84 13.18
CA ILE A 399 -19.01 14.36 14.51
C ILE A 399 -19.96 13.95 15.64
N GLU A 400 -21.26 13.78 15.34
CA GLU A 400 -22.28 13.32 16.30
C GLU A 400 -22.18 11.82 16.60
N THR A 401 -21.28 11.09 15.93
CA THR A 401 -21.04 9.68 16.23
C THR A 401 -20.35 9.53 17.59
N GLU A 402 -20.91 8.66 18.43
CA GLU A 402 -20.47 8.42 19.81
C GLU A 402 -18.95 8.22 19.92
N SER A 403 -18.32 8.97 20.82
CA SER A 403 -16.88 8.97 21.10
C SER A 403 -15.96 9.26 19.91
N LEU A 404 -16.48 9.71 18.75
CA LEU A 404 -15.62 9.91 17.58
C LEU A 404 -14.51 10.92 17.84
N MET A 405 -14.82 12.06 18.47
CA MET A 405 -13.81 13.09 18.75
C MET A 405 -12.74 12.63 19.73
N GLU A 406 -13.10 11.80 20.72
CA GLU A 406 -12.13 11.15 21.61
C GLU A 406 -11.20 10.22 20.83
N GLN A 407 -11.75 9.46 19.87
CA GLN A 407 -10.97 8.60 18.99
C GLN A 407 -10.05 9.42 18.07
N VAL A 408 -10.52 10.56 17.54
CA VAL A 408 -9.69 11.48 16.74
C VAL A 408 -8.53 12.00 17.58
N VAL A 409 -8.77 12.51 18.79
CA VAL A 409 -7.71 12.98 19.70
C VAL A 409 -6.69 11.88 20.00
N SER A 410 -7.17 10.69 20.34
CA SER A 410 -6.33 9.50 20.54
C SER A 410 -5.53 9.14 19.28
N GLY A 411 -6.13 9.26 18.09
CA GLY A 411 -5.49 9.02 16.81
C GLY A 411 -4.39 10.02 16.47
N LEU A 412 -4.53 11.29 16.86
CA LEU A 412 -3.49 12.31 16.69
C LEU A 412 -2.24 11.98 17.53
N GLN A 413 -2.42 11.33 18.67
CA GLN A 413 -1.36 10.95 19.61
C GLN A 413 -0.95 9.48 19.47
N ASP A 414 -1.37 8.81 18.39
CA ASP A 414 -1.19 7.38 18.25
C ASP A 414 0.31 6.99 18.30
N PRO A 415 0.72 6.11 19.22
CA PRO A 415 2.13 5.69 19.36
C PRO A 415 2.54 4.72 18.25
N GLY A 416 1.57 4.14 17.55
CA GLY A 416 1.72 3.02 16.63
C GLY A 416 2.25 3.37 15.24
N GLY A 417 2.22 4.65 14.83
CA GLY A 417 2.89 5.07 13.59
C GLY A 417 2.33 6.35 12.97
N SER A 418 3.08 6.93 12.03
CA SER A 418 2.71 8.15 11.30
C SER A 418 1.41 8.01 10.49
N ARG A 419 1.06 6.80 10.06
CA ARG A 419 -0.09 6.55 9.19
C ARG A 419 -1.45 6.78 9.88
N VAL A 420 -1.62 6.28 11.11
CA VAL A 420 -2.84 6.52 11.91
C VAL A 420 -2.96 8.01 12.23
N ARG A 421 -1.85 8.64 12.65
CA ARG A 421 -1.80 10.08 12.93
C ARG A 421 -2.20 10.90 11.70
N LEU A 422 -1.64 10.60 10.52
CA LEU A 422 -1.99 11.27 9.27
C LEU A 422 -3.47 11.10 8.92
N ALA A 423 -4.01 9.88 9.05
CA ALA A 423 -5.43 9.63 8.79
C ALA A 423 -6.33 10.40 9.78
N ALA A 424 -5.99 10.41 11.07
CA ALA A 424 -6.71 11.16 12.10
C ALA A 424 -6.66 12.68 11.85
N VAL A 425 -5.49 13.22 11.47
CA VAL A 425 -5.33 14.63 11.08
C VAL A 425 -6.16 14.95 9.84
N ARG A 426 -6.20 14.08 8.81
CA ARG A 426 -7.06 14.28 7.62
C ARG A 426 -8.54 14.27 7.97
N CYS A 427 -8.96 13.40 8.89
CA CYS A 427 -10.32 13.38 9.42
C CYS A 427 -10.64 14.69 10.16
N LEU A 428 -9.77 15.11 11.08
CA LEU A 428 -9.92 16.37 11.81
C LEU A 428 -9.95 17.57 10.86
N HIS A 429 -9.08 17.59 9.85
CA HIS A 429 -9.05 18.63 8.83
C HIS A 429 -10.40 18.75 8.12
N SER A 430 -10.94 17.62 7.67
CA SER A 430 -12.25 17.55 7.01
C SER A 430 -13.36 18.12 7.90
N LEU A 431 -13.43 17.69 9.18
CA LEU A 431 -14.40 18.19 10.16
C LEU A 431 -14.21 19.69 10.46
N SER A 432 -12.96 20.16 10.59
CA SER A 432 -12.64 21.56 10.92
C SER A 432 -13.08 22.57 9.84
N ARG A 433 -13.52 22.12 8.66
CA ARG A 433 -14.10 23.00 7.64
C ARG A 433 -15.52 23.46 7.98
N SER A 434 -16.17 22.85 8.97
CA SER A 434 -17.47 23.28 9.47
C SER A 434 -17.33 24.42 10.49
N VAL A 435 -17.88 25.59 10.14
CA VAL A 435 -17.93 26.76 11.04
C VAL A 435 -18.72 26.44 12.32
N GLN A 436 -19.82 25.69 12.21
CA GLN A 436 -20.64 25.34 13.35
C GLN A 436 -19.87 24.44 14.33
N GLN A 437 -19.19 23.41 13.81
CA GLN A 437 -18.43 22.47 14.64
C GLN A 437 -17.23 23.13 15.31
N LEU A 438 -16.54 24.03 14.61
CA LEU A 438 -15.44 24.82 15.17
C LEU A 438 -15.88 25.63 16.40
N ARG A 439 -17.11 26.16 16.39
CA ARG A 439 -17.64 27.01 17.47
C ARG A 439 -18.13 26.24 18.69
N THR A 440 -18.60 25.01 18.51
CA THR A 440 -19.25 24.26 19.59
C THR A 440 -18.41 23.06 20.02
N THR A 441 -18.25 22.08 19.14
CA THR A 441 -17.75 20.75 19.52
C THR A 441 -16.25 20.71 19.73
N PHE A 442 -15.49 21.50 18.97
CA PHE A 442 -14.02 21.48 19.04
C PHE A 442 -13.47 22.06 20.35
N GLN A 443 -14.25 22.90 21.02
CA GLN A 443 -13.89 23.48 22.32
C GLN A 443 -13.74 22.41 23.40
N ASP A 444 -14.68 21.46 23.45
CA ASP A 444 -14.79 20.48 24.53
C ASP A 444 -13.67 19.42 24.51
N HIS A 445 -13.05 19.20 23.35
CA HIS A 445 -12.04 18.14 23.16
C HIS A 445 -10.59 18.65 23.11
N ALA A 446 -10.36 19.96 23.16
CA ALA A 446 -9.03 20.59 23.13
C ALA A 446 -8.10 20.02 22.03
N VAL A 447 -8.65 19.75 20.84
CA VAL A 447 -7.94 19.12 19.70
C VAL A 447 -6.70 19.91 19.24
N TRP A 448 -6.63 21.19 19.58
CA TRP A 448 -5.49 22.04 19.30
C TRP A 448 -4.21 21.59 20.01
N ARG A 449 -4.29 20.98 21.20
CA ARG A 449 -3.12 20.53 21.97
C ARG A 449 -2.32 19.45 21.24
N PRO A 450 -2.91 18.29 20.89
CA PRO A 450 -2.18 17.27 20.14
C PRO A 450 -1.77 17.77 18.75
N LEU A 451 -2.56 18.64 18.11
CA LEU A 451 -2.19 19.23 16.83
C LEU A 451 -0.94 20.12 16.92
N MET A 452 -0.86 20.97 17.95
CA MET A 452 0.33 21.76 18.25
C MET A 452 1.52 20.85 18.53
N GLN A 453 1.35 19.76 19.30
CA GLN A 453 2.43 18.79 19.56
C GLN A 453 2.97 18.14 18.28
N LEU A 454 2.11 17.85 17.30
CA LEU A 454 2.54 17.31 16.00
C LEU A 454 3.36 18.31 15.17
N LEU A 455 3.04 19.59 15.29
CA LEU A 455 3.75 20.67 14.59
C LEU A 455 4.99 21.16 15.36
N HIS A 456 5.07 20.89 16.66
CA HIS A 456 6.28 21.14 17.43
C HIS A 456 7.44 20.31 16.89
N GLY A 457 8.59 20.95 16.65
CA GLY A 457 9.71 20.30 16.00
C GLY A 457 9.63 20.31 14.47
N ALA A 458 8.58 20.86 13.83
CA ALA A 458 8.52 21.03 12.37
C ALA A 458 9.60 21.95 11.81
N ASP A 459 10.34 22.65 12.67
CA ASP A 459 11.53 23.45 12.37
C ASP A 459 12.76 22.58 12.04
N LYS A 460 12.89 21.42 12.70
CA LYS A 460 13.96 20.45 12.38
C LYS A 460 13.67 19.85 11.00
N GLY A 461 14.67 19.82 10.12
CA GLY A 461 14.54 19.33 8.73
C GLY A 461 13.88 17.95 8.62
N LEU A 462 13.41 17.61 7.42
CA LEU A 462 12.83 16.28 7.13
C LEU A 462 13.89 15.17 7.05
N GLU A 463 15.18 15.50 7.17
CA GLU A 463 16.29 14.54 7.12
C GLU A 463 16.19 13.54 8.30
N GLY A 464 16.08 12.25 7.97
CA GLY A 464 15.95 11.16 8.95
C GLY A 464 14.53 10.90 9.48
N ARG A 465 13.52 11.60 8.96
CA ARG A 465 12.10 11.38 9.30
C ARG A 465 11.46 10.32 8.39
N GLY A 466 10.43 9.63 8.90
CA GLY A 466 9.78 8.53 8.19
C GLY A 466 8.96 8.99 6.98
N GLU A 467 8.74 8.08 6.02
CA GLU A 467 7.87 8.32 4.86
C GLU A 467 6.48 8.82 5.30
N GLY A 468 5.99 9.90 4.66
CA GLY A 468 4.66 10.48 4.91
C GLY A 468 4.61 11.55 6.01
N GLU A 469 5.73 11.90 6.65
CA GLU A 469 5.75 12.95 7.68
C GLU A 469 5.56 14.36 7.11
N GLY A 470 6.02 14.61 5.87
CA GLY A 470 5.75 15.88 5.16
C GLY A 470 4.26 16.12 4.92
N ASP A 471 3.53 15.09 4.50
CA ASP A 471 2.07 15.13 4.37
C ASP A 471 1.38 15.40 5.71
N LEU A 472 1.86 14.76 6.79
CA LEU A 472 1.33 14.95 8.12
C LEU A 472 1.43 16.40 8.57
N LEU A 473 2.62 17.02 8.44
CA LEU A 473 2.83 18.42 8.80
C LEU A 473 1.99 19.36 7.92
N THR A 474 1.84 19.03 6.63
CA THR A 474 1.05 19.84 5.69
C THR A 474 -0.42 19.85 6.08
N VAL A 475 -1.03 18.68 6.30
CA VAL A 475 -2.44 18.61 6.70
C VAL A 475 -2.65 19.15 8.12
N ALA A 476 -1.70 18.92 9.04
CA ALA A 476 -1.78 19.44 10.40
C ALA A 476 -1.77 20.97 10.43
N SER A 477 -0.87 21.59 9.66
CA SER A 477 -0.82 23.06 9.54
C SER A 477 -2.06 23.62 8.83
N SER A 478 -2.58 22.98 7.78
CA SER A 478 -3.86 23.37 7.17
C SER A 478 -5.04 23.26 8.14
N THR A 479 -5.03 22.27 9.03
CA THR A 479 -6.04 22.14 10.10
C THR A 479 -5.90 23.26 11.11
N LEU A 480 -4.67 23.62 11.48
CA LEU A 480 -4.39 24.73 12.39
C LEU A 480 -4.90 26.06 11.81
N CYS A 481 -4.79 26.29 10.49
CA CYS A 481 -5.37 27.47 9.84
C CYS A 481 -6.87 27.63 10.15
N ASN A 482 -7.63 26.53 10.12
CA ASN A 482 -9.07 26.54 10.42
C ASN A 482 -9.34 26.81 11.91
N LEU A 483 -8.51 26.29 12.82
CA LEU A 483 -8.63 26.54 14.27
C LEU A 483 -8.23 27.96 14.68
N LEU A 484 -7.58 28.72 13.80
CA LEU A 484 -7.15 30.10 14.05
C LEU A 484 -8.12 31.16 13.52
N LEU A 485 -9.24 30.74 12.92
CA LEU A 485 -10.31 31.65 12.52
C LEU A 485 -10.89 32.36 13.75
N GLU A 486 -11.32 33.61 13.58
CA GLU A 486 -11.75 34.51 14.67
C GLU A 486 -12.80 33.91 15.60
N PHE A 487 -13.72 33.12 15.05
CA PHE A 487 -14.81 32.51 15.82
C PHE A 487 -14.43 31.19 16.49
N SER A 488 -13.20 30.70 16.33
CA SER A 488 -12.76 29.45 16.94
C SER A 488 -12.26 29.70 18.37
N PRO A 489 -12.82 29.02 19.39
CA PRO A 489 -12.37 29.14 20.78
C PRO A 489 -10.98 28.51 21.01
N SER A 490 -10.38 27.88 19.99
CA SER A 490 -9.01 27.36 20.06
C SER A 490 -7.96 28.44 19.76
N LYS A 491 -8.34 29.60 19.22
CA LYS A 491 -7.40 30.64 18.78
C LYS A 491 -6.53 31.15 19.93
N GLU A 492 -7.12 31.61 21.02
CA GLU A 492 -6.39 32.19 22.15
C GLU A 492 -5.47 31.16 22.83
N PRO A 493 -5.92 29.94 23.18
CA PRO A 493 -5.03 28.91 23.74
C PRO A 493 -3.84 28.53 22.84
N ILE A 494 -4.03 28.53 21.51
CA ILE A 494 -2.94 28.29 20.55
C ILE A 494 -1.89 29.41 20.64
N LEU A 495 -2.33 30.68 20.70
CA LEU A 495 -1.42 31.83 20.81
C LEU A 495 -0.66 31.83 22.13
N GLU A 496 -1.33 31.52 23.25
CA GLU A 496 -0.70 31.38 24.57
C GLU A 496 0.33 30.25 24.63
N SER A 497 0.22 29.26 23.75
CA SER A 497 1.12 28.10 23.66
C SER A 497 2.27 28.28 22.67
N GLY A 498 2.64 29.53 22.33
CA GLY A 498 3.74 29.81 21.38
C GLY A 498 3.35 29.62 19.91
N GLY A 499 2.05 29.78 19.59
CA GLY A 499 1.53 29.64 18.23
C GLY A 499 2.20 30.60 17.24
N VAL A 500 2.49 31.84 17.62
CA VAL A 500 3.06 32.84 16.71
C VAL A 500 4.46 32.42 16.23
N GLU A 501 5.32 31.94 17.14
CA GLU A 501 6.67 31.49 16.83
C GLU A 501 6.64 30.27 15.89
N LEU A 502 5.77 29.30 16.19
CA LEU A 502 5.55 28.13 15.35
C LEU A 502 5.11 28.53 13.93
N LEU A 503 4.10 29.39 13.81
CA LEU A 503 3.59 29.82 12.50
C LEU A 503 4.64 30.58 11.70
N CYS A 504 5.44 31.42 12.36
CA CYS A 504 6.56 32.11 11.72
C CYS A 504 7.64 31.12 11.27
N SER A 505 7.93 30.05 12.02
CA SER A 505 8.87 29.01 11.56
C SER A 505 8.38 28.29 10.31
N LEU A 506 7.06 28.05 10.19
CA LEU A 506 6.46 27.46 8.98
C LEU A 506 6.69 28.33 7.74
N THR A 507 6.68 29.67 7.86
CA THR A 507 6.94 30.58 6.72
C THR A 507 8.36 30.47 6.16
N LYS A 508 9.29 29.93 6.95
CA LYS A 508 10.72 29.78 6.60
C LYS A 508 11.05 28.38 6.08
N ARG A 509 10.06 27.49 5.98
CA ARG A 509 10.25 26.11 5.51
C ARG A 509 10.62 26.04 4.02
N PRO A 510 11.40 25.03 3.59
CA PRO A 510 11.67 24.83 2.17
C PRO A 510 10.41 24.38 1.40
N GLU A 511 9.49 23.67 2.06
CA GLU A 511 8.25 23.18 1.45
C GLU A 511 7.23 24.32 1.23
N SER A 512 6.83 24.53 -0.02
CA SER A 512 5.92 25.62 -0.41
C SER A 512 4.55 25.56 0.27
N ALA A 513 4.00 24.35 0.46
CA ALA A 513 2.71 24.14 1.13
C ALA A 513 2.75 24.54 2.61
N LEU A 514 3.83 24.20 3.33
CA LEU A 514 4.00 24.60 4.73
C LEU A 514 4.18 26.11 4.86
N ARG A 515 4.94 26.74 3.95
CA ARG A 515 5.05 28.21 3.92
C ARG A 515 3.70 28.89 3.73
N LEU A 516 2.92 28.40 2.77
CA LEU A 516 1.60 28.94 2.47
C LEU A 516 0.65 28.81 3.67
N ASN A 517 0.61 27.63 4.29
CA ASN A 517 -0.17 27.41 5.51
C ASN A 517 0.28 28.33 6.65
N GLY A 518 1.59 28.49 6.86
CA GLY A 518 2.13 29.40 7.88
C GLY A 518 1.64 30.84 7.69
N ILE A 519 1.68 31.34 6.45
CA ILE A 519 1.22 32.71 6.14
C ILE A 519 -0.28 32.84 6.32
N TRP A 520 -1.07 31.89 5.81
CA TRP A 520 -2.52 31.92 5.98
C TRP A 520 -2.91 31.88 7.46
N ALA A 521 -2.30 30.99 8.24
CA ALA A 521 -2.51 30.95 9.67
C ALA A 521 -2.17 32.28 10.35
N LEU A 522 -1.04 32.92 10.00
CA LEU A 522 -0.72 34.25 10.50
C LEU A 522 -1.78 35.29 10.08
N MET A 523 -2.35 35.21 8.87
CA MET A 523 -3.41 36.13 8.43
C MET A 523 -4.64 35.99 9.30
N ASN A 524 -5.05 34.75 9.59
CA ASN A 524 -6.19 34.46 10.46
C ASN A 524 -5.94 34.93 11.89
N VAL A 525 -4.69 34.80 12.37
CA VAL A 525 -4.29 35.33 13.68
C VAL A 525 -4.39 36.85 13.69
N ALA A 526 -3.78 37.53 12.71
CA ALA A 526 -3.71 38.99 12.64
C ALA A 526 -5.07 39.67 12.45
N PHE A 527 -6.02 38.98 11.83
CA PHE A 527 -7.39 39.47 11.66
C PHE A 527 -8.04 39.72 13.02
N GLN A 528 -8.46 40.97 13.24
CA GLN A 528 -9.02 41.48 14.50
C GLN A 528 -8.16 41.22 15.75
N ALA A 529 -6.84 41.10 15.59
CA ALA A 529 -5.93 40.87 16.70
C ALA A 529 -5.60 42.15 17.48
N GLU A 530 -5.29 41.96 18.77
CA GLU A 530 -4.69 43.01 19.59
C GLU A 530 -3.32 43.45 19.05
N GLN A 531 -2.96 44.71 19.31
CA GLN A 531 -1.69 45.31 18.87
C GLN A 531 -0.46 44.53 19.36
N ARG A 532 -0.55 43.91 20.54
CA ARG A 532 0.51 43.05 21.08
C ARG A 532 0.81 41.85 20.17
N VAL A 533 -0.23 41.17 19.70
CA VAL A 533 -0.09 39.98 18.82
C VAL A 533 0.47 40.39 17.46
N LYS A 534 -0.04 41.49 16.88
CA LYS A 534 0.48 42.04 15.61
C LYS A 534 1.97 42.40 15.73
N SER A 535 2.37 43.02 16.84
CA SER A 535 3.78 43.35 17.13
C SER A 535 4.66 42.10 17.24
N GLN A 536 4.16 41.04 17.87
CA GLN A 536 4.88 39.76 17.98
C GLN A 536 5.09 39.10 16.61
N ILE A 537 4.07 39.13 15.74
CA ILE A 537 4.17 38.62 14.37
C ILE A 537 5.26 39.35 13.59
N LEU A 538 5.24 40.69 13.57
CA LEU A 538 6.25 41.46 12.83
C LEU A 538 7.67 41.24 13.37
N SER A 539 7.81 41.17 14.70
CA SER A 539 9.09 40.86 15.35
C SER A 539 9.63 39.50 14.91
N CYS A 540 8.80 38.46 14.88
CA CYS A 540 9.22 37.09 14.60
C CYS A 540 9.51 36.83 13.10
N LEU A 541 8.81 37.53 12.20
CA LEU A 541 9.09 37.51 10.77
C LEU A 541 10.41 38.22 10.42
N GLY A 542 10.85 39.16 11.27
CA GLY A 542 12.05 39.97 11.06
C GLY A 542 11.75 41.19 10.19
N THR A 543 11.59 42.38 10.81
CA THR A 543 11.36 43.63 10.06
C THR A 543 12.56 44.05 9.20
N ASP A 544 13.76 43.59 9.57
CA ASP A 544 15.04 43.96 8.94
C ASP A 544 15.19 43.46 7.50
N GLN A 545 14.41 42.45 7.09
CA GLN A 545 14.41 41.88 5.73
C GLN A 545 13.33 42.49 4.83
N ILE A 546 12.32 43.14 5.39
CA ILE A 546 11.14 43.64 4.64
C ILE A 546 11.21 45.17 4.46
N PHE A 547 11.77 45.91 5.42
CA PHE A 547 11.86 47.37 5.36
C PHE A 547 13.22 47.89 5.86
N PRO A 548 14.00 48.62 5.05
CA PRO A 548 15.29 49.19 5.46
C PRO A 548 15.20 50.20 6.62
N ASP A 549 14.05 50.85 6.81
CA ASP A 549 13.74 51.78 7.90
C ASP A 549 12.74 51.13 8.89
N GLY A 550 13.24 50.15 9.65
CA GLY A 550 12.44 49.16 10.39
C GLY A 550 11.40 49.70 11.38
N ASP A 551 11.66 50.80 12.09
CA ASP A 551 10.75 51.29 13.14
C ASP A 551 9.59 52.13 12.58
N ARG A 552 9.86 53.04 11.62
CA ARG A 552 8.80 53.87 11.00
C ARG A 552 7.85 53.05 10.12
N ALA A 553 8.38 52.09 9.37
CA ALA A 553 7.57 51.20 8.56
C ALA A 553 6.68 50.30 9.44
N ARG A 554 7.25 49.75 10.52
CA ARG A 554 6.52 48.98 11.53
C ARG A 554 5.37 49.79 12.14
N ASP A 555 5.62 51.01 12.60
CA ASP A 555 4.60 51.87 13.20
C ASP A 555 3.48 52.21 12.20
N HIS A 556 3.84 52.42 10.92
CA HIS A 556 2.86 52.73 9.87
C HIS A 556 1.99 51.51 9.48
N ILE A 557 2.57 50.31 9.48
CA ILE A 557 1.85 49.04 9.25
C ILE A 557 0.92 48.75 10.45
N MET A 558 1.38 49.00 11.68
CA MET A 558 0.60 48.80 12.91
C MET A 558 -0.60 49.76 13.03
N ALA A 559 -0.46 50.97 12.50
CA ALA A 559 -1.51 51.98 12.49
C ALA A 559 -2.59 51.74 11.41
N ASN A 560 -2.39 50.78 10.49
CA ASN A 560 -3.25 50.62 9.32
C ASN A 560 -3.47 49.14 9.00
N ASP A 561 -4.58 48.59 9.49
CA ASP A 561 -4.95 47.17 9.33
C ASP A 561 -4.96 46.70 7.86
N ASP A 562 -5.27 47.62 6.93
CA ASP A 562 -5.21 47.39 5.49
C ASP A 562 -3.79 47.11 4.99
N VAL A 563 -2.77 47.70 5.62
CA VAL A 563 -1.37 47.57 5.20
C VAL A 563 -0.80 46.23 5.62
N LEU A 564 -1.06 45.77 6.85
CA LEU A 564 -0.67 44.42 7.29
C LEU A 564 -1.34 43.36 6.41
N LYS A 565 -2.63 43.53 6.11
CA LYS A 565 -3.37 42.65 5.19
C LYS A 565 -2.76 42.63 3.78
N LYS A 566 -2.37 43.79 3.24
CA LYS A 566 -1.70 43.92 1.94
C LYS A 566 -0.29 43.31 1.92
N LEU A 567 0.46 43.42 3.02
CA LEU A 567 1.76 42.79 3.18
C LEU A 567 1.65 41.27 3.15
N MET A 568 0.67 40.72 3.87
CA MET A 568 0.44 39.29 3.87
C MET A 568 -0.09 38.80 2.51
N ASP A 569 -0.98 39.56 1.86
CA ASP A 569 -1.40 39.29 0.47
C ASP A 569 -0.20 39.33 -0.50
N TYR A 570 0.73 40.27 -0.32
CA TYR A 570 1.96 40.34 -1.10
C TYR A 570 2.87 39.11 -0.87
N MET A 571 3.03 38.66 0.38
CA MET A 571 3.80 37.46 0.71
C MET A 571 3.16 36.20 0.06
N VAL A 572 1.83 36.08 0.12
CA VAL A 572 1.09 35.00 -0.56
C VAL A 572 1.33 35.06 -2.07
N ARG A 573 1.15 36.21 -2.71
CA ARG A 573 1.39 36.37 -4.17
C ARG A 573 2.82 36.04 -4.56
N THR A 574 3.80 36.43 -3.74
CA THR A 574 5.22 36.15 -3.99
C THR A 574 5.48 34.65 -3.92
N ILE A 575 4.99 33.96 -2.89
CA ILE A 575 5.15 32.51 -2.75
C ILE A 575 4.39 31.73 -3.81
N VAL A 576 3.17 32.14 -4.17
CA VAL A 576 2.41 31.53 -5.26
C VAL A 576 3.16 31.71 -6.59
N LYS A 577 3.75 32.88 -6.86
CA LYS A 577 4.60 33.09 -8.03
C LYS A 577 5.85 32.21 -8.01
N THR A 578 6.55 32.11 -6.89
CA THR A 578 7.74 31.25 -6.75
C THR A 578 7.41 29.76 -6.85
N ALA A 579 6.24 29.34 -6.36
CA ALA A 579 5.74 27.98 -6.52
C ALA A 579 5.36 27.70 -7.97
N LEU A 580 4.69 28.64 -8.66
CA LEU A 580 4.34 28.51 -10.07
C LEU A 580 5.55 28.56 -11.00
N SER A 581 6.60 29.32 -10.68
CA SER A 581 7.84 29.33 -11.46
C SER A 581 8.62 28.02 -11.36
N GLN A 582 8.46 27.25 -10.29
CA GLN A 582 9.03 25.89 -10.18
C GLN A 582 8.28 24.86 -11.06
N PHE A 583 7.07 25.17 -11.54
CA PHE A 583 6.35 24.38 -12.54
C PHE A 583 6.56 24.87 -13.98
N TYR A 584 7.23 26.02 -14.16
CA TYR A 584 7.51 26.68 -15.44
C TYR A 584 8.98 27.16 -15.50
N GLU A 585 9.93 26.23 -15.37
CA GLU A 585 11.21 26.33 -16.06
C GLU A 585 11.31 25.12 -17.02
N PRO A 586 11.85 25.29 -18.24
CA PRO A 586 11.88 24.25 -19.27
C PRO A 586 12.71 23.02 -18.90
#